data_AF-A0A663M0K6-F1
#
_entry.id   AF-A0A663M0K6-F1
#
_cell.length_a   1.000
_cell.length_b   1.000
_cell.length_c   1.000
_cell.angle_alpha   90.00
_cell.angle_beta   90.00
_cell.angle_gamma   90.00
#
_symmetry.space_group_name_H-M   'P 1'
#
loop_
_entity.id
_entity.type
_entity.pdbx_description
1 polymer ?
#
loop_
_entity_poly.entity_id
_entity_poly.type
_entity_poly.pdbx_seq_one_letter_code
_entity_poly.pdbx_strand_id
1 'polypeptide(L)'
;GAARFGVISAHLGAEIWPRPCRNICLLQFSCCGGVSYKDWSQNMYFNCTPANPSQERCSVPFSCCLQDTHQAVVNTQCGWGVQARGYLEAGAVIYTSGCVDTLGSWIHGNLLLLGGIALGLGFFFCVFFLFF
;
A
#
# COMPACT_ATOMS: atom_id res chain seq x y z
N GLY A 1 -0.40 -31.80 -12.75
CA GLY A 1 0.12 -31.47 -11.40
C GLY A 1 0.36 -29.98 -11.23
N ALA A 2 1.41 -29.42 -11.85
CA ALA A 2 1.85 -28.04 -11.65
C ALA A 2 0.86 -26.94 -12.08
N ALA A 3 0.12 -27.12 -13.19
CA ALA A 3 -0.84 -26.12 -13.67
C ALA A 3 -2.01 -25.89 -12.68
N ARG A 4 -2.43 -26.94 -11.97
CA ARG A 4 -3.52 -26.84 -10.97
C ARG A 4 -3.04 -26.13 -9.70
N PHE A 5 -1.78 -26.33 -9.30
CA PHE A 5 -1.13 -25.60 -8.20
C PHE A 5 -0.91 -24.10 -8.52
N GLY A 6 -0.56 -23.76 -9.75
CA GLY A 6 -0.43 -22.36 -10.20
C GLY A 6 -1.76 -21.60 -10.18
N VAL A 7 -2.85 -22.27 -10.56
CA VAL A 7 -4.22 -21.71 -10.47
C VAL A 7 -4.65 -21.55 -9.00
N ILE A 8 -4.31 -22.49 -8.12
CA ILE A 8 -4.58 -22.39 -6.67
C ILE A 8 -3.81 -21.22 -6.04
N SER A 9 -2.53 -20.99 -6.39
CA SER A 9 -1.77 -19.82 -5.91
C SER A 9 -2.32 -18.49 -6.40
N ALA A 10 -2.78 -18.43 -7.66
CA ALA A 10 -3.42 -17.22 -8.20
C ALA A 10 -4.81 -16.96 -7.57
N HIS A 11 -5.56 -18.02 -7.24
CA HIS A 11 -6.82 -17.91 -6.50
C HIS A 11 -6.59 -17.52 -5.04
N LEU A 12 -5.63 -18.11 -4.33
CA LEU A 12 -5.32 -17.71 -2.95
C LEU A 12 -4.84 -16.25 -2.87
N GLY A 13 -4.05 -15.78 -3.84
CA GLY A 13 -3.62 -14.38 -3.88
C GLY A 13 -4.78 -13.39 -4.10
N ALA A 14 -5.83 -13.80 -4.82
CA ALA A 14 -7.03 -12.99 -5.05
C ALA A 14 -8.07 -13.08 -3.91
N GLU A 15 -8.09 -14.17 -3.15
CA GLU A 15 -9.01 -14.36 -2.01
C GLU A 15 -8.44 -13.85 -0.67
N ILE A 16 -7.11 -13.83 -0.48
CA ILE A 16 -6.48 -13.26 0.72
C ILE A 16 -6.61 -11.74 0.76
N TRP A 17 -6.66 -11.06 -0.40
CA TRP A 17 -6.86 -9.62 -0.50
C TRP A 17 -8.26 -9.29 -1.03
N PRO A 18 -9.31 -9.27 -0.18
CA PRO A 18 -10.64 -8.87 -0.61
C PRO A 18 -10.60 -7.45 -1.19
N ARG A 19 -11.47 -7.10 -2.14
CA ARG A 19 -11.54 -5.73 -2.72
C ARG A 19 -11.49 -4.54 -1.72
N PRO A 20 -12.04 -4.60 -0.49
CA PRO A 20 -11.80 -3.60 0.56
C PRO A 20 -10.32 -3.39 0.93
N CYS A 21 -9.49 -4.40 0.72
CA CYS A 21 -8.09 -4.45 1.13
C CYS A 21 -7.17 -3.57 0.24
N ARG A 22 -7.64 -3.17 -0.96
CA ARG A 22 -6.94 -2.21 -1.84
C ARG A 22 -6.84 -0.82 -1.23
N ASN A 23 -7.87 -0.38 -0.50
CA ASN A 23 -7.86 0.88 0.25
C ASN A 23 -7.44 0.66 1.71
N ILE A 24 -7.70 -0.52 2.29
CA ILE A 24 -7.31 -0.84 3.67
C ILE A 24 -5.79 -0.83 3.87
N CYS A 25 -4.98 -1.25 2.88
CA CYS A 25 -3.52 -1.28 3.04
C CYS A 25 -2.92 0.10 3.26
N LEU A 26 -3.37 1.11 2.51
CA LEU A 26 -2.89 2.48 2.65
C LEU A 26 -3.24 3.05 4.04
N LEU A 27 -4.46 2.77 4.52
CA LEU A 27 -4.92 3.17 5.85
C LEU A 27 -4.18 2.44 6.98
N GLN A 28 -3.86 1.15 6.79
CA GLN A 28 -3.21 0.33 7.82
C GLN A 28 -1.73 0.69 8.01
N PHE A 29 -1.05 1.12 6.93
CA PHE A 29 0.40 1.40 6.95
C PHE A 29 0.75 2.87 7.12
N SER A 30 -0.23 3.77 7.28
CA SER A 30 0.03 5.21 7.53
C SER A 30 1.03 5.80 6.52
N CYS A 31 0.79 5.51 5.23
CA CYS A 31 1.70 5.83 4.12
C CYS A 31 0.93 6.38 2.92
N CYS A 32 1.62 7.07 2.01
CA CYS A 32 1.05 7.61 0.77
C CYS A 32 1.98 7.42 -0.42
N GLY A 33 1.47 6.77 -1.46
CA GLY A 33 2.23 6.46 -2.67
C GLY A 33 3.12 5.22 -2.52
N GLY A 34 3.93 4.94 -3.55
CA GLY A 34 4.85 3.80 -3.53
C GLY A 34 6.08 4.12 -2.70
N VAL A 35 6.83 5.11 -3.15
CA VAL A 35 8.04 5.67 -2.52
C VAL A 35 7.74 7.02 -1.88
N SER A 36 6.86 7.82 -2.50
CA SER A 36 6.50 9.15 -1.99
C SER A 36 5.09 9.55 -2.38
N TYR A 37 4.51 10.47 -1.61
CA TYR A 37 3.23 11.11 -1.95
C TYR A 37 3.23 11.81 -3.34
N LYS A 38 4.42 12.12 -3.88
CA LYS A 38 4.55 12.69 -5.24
C LYS A 38 4.40 11.68 -6.37
N ASP A 39 4.39 10.38 -6.07
CA ASP A 39 4.18 9.33 -7.09
C ASP A 39 2.80 9.47 -7.76
N TRP A 40 1.85 10.08 -7.05
CA TRP A 40 0.54 10.42 -7.60
C TRP A 40 0.62 11.33 -8.82
N SER A 41 1.71 12.08 -9.01
CA SER A 41 1.94 12.85 -10.25
C SER A 41 1.98 11.98 -11.51
N GLN A 42 2.25 10.68 -11.41
CA GLN A 42 2.24 9.76 -12.56
C GLN A 42 0.82 9.43 -13.05
N ASN A 43 -0.20 9.67 -12.24
CA ASN A 43 -1.59 9.45 -12.62
C ASN A 43 -2.11 10.67 -13.39
N MET A 44 -2.75 10.43 -14.55
CA MET A 44 -3.34 11.49 -15.40
C MET A 44 -4.26 12.47 -14.66
N TYR A 45 -4.96 12.06 -13.60
CA TYR A 45 -5.87 12.94 -12.87
C TYR A 45 -5.18 13.83 -11.82
N PHE A 46 -4.10 13.34 -11.24
CA PHE A 46 -3.35 14.01 -10.18
C PHE A 46 -2.07 14.67 -10.68
N ASN A 47 -1.69 14.41 -11.94
CA ASN A 47 -0.50 14.92 -12.57
C ASN A 47 -0.41 16.45 -12.50
N CYS A 48 0.69 16.96 -11.96
CA CYS A 48 0.88 18.39 -11.67
C CYS A 48 1.08 19.29 -12.89
N THR A 49 1.09 18.76 -14.12
CA THR A 49 1.37 19.57 -15.31
C THR A 49 0.33 20.68 -15.47
N PRO A 50 0.73 21.93 -15.78
CA PRO A 50 -0.22 23.05 -15.95
C PRO A 50 -1.29 22.81 -17.03
N ALA A 51 -0.98 21.97 -18.02
CA ALA A 51 -1.91 21.56 -19.07
C ALA A 51 -2.96 20.54 -18.63
N ASN A 52 -2.82 19.94 -17.44
CA ASN A 52 -3.79 18.98 -16.93
C ASN A 52 -5.09 19.71 -16.53
N PRO A 53 -6.24 19.40 -17.16
CA PRO A 53 -7.52 20.03 -16.86
C PRO A 53 -8.21 19.47 -15.61
N SER A 54 -7.66 18.41 -15.01
CA SER A 54 -8.26 17.76 -13.84
C SER A 54 -8.33 18.70 -12.63
N GLN A 55 -9.48 18.73 -11.97
CA GLN A 55 -9.68 19.47 -10.72
C GLN A 55 -8.77 18.94 -9.59
N GLU A 56 -8.48 17.64 -9.63
CA GLU A 56 -7.62 16.92 -8.68
C GLU A 56 -6.11 17.08 -9.00
N ARG A 57 -5.75 17.93 -9.96
CA ARG A 57 -4.35 18.22 -10.30
C ARG A 57 -3.53 18.58 -9.05
N CYS A 58 -2.33 18.02 -8.94
CA CYS A 58 -1.44 18.17 -7.79
C CYS A 58 -2.01 17.71 -6.45
N SER A 59 -3.03 16.86 -6.48
CA SER A 59 -3.67 16.34 -5.27
C SER A 59 -3.28 14.90 -5.01
N VAL A 60 -3.52 14.41 -3.80
CA VAL A 60 -3.44 12.99 -3.47
C VAL A 60 -4.83 12.50 -3.08
N PRO A 61 -5.15 11.20 -3.23
CA PRO A 61 -6.43 10.67 -2.77
C PRO A 61 -6.59 10.80 -1.25
N PHE A 62 -7.84 10.84 -0.80
CA PHE A 62 -8.21 10.95 0.62
C PHE A 62 -7.61 9.85 1.51
N SER A 63 -7.25 8.69 0.93
CA SER A 63 -6.60 7.60 1.66
C SER A 63 -5.20 7.94 2.18
N CYS A 64 -4.57 9.00 1.66
CA CYS A 64 -3.30 9.50 2.16
C CYS A 64 -3.43 10.41 3.38
N CYS A 65 -4.65 10.76 3.79
CA CYS A 65 -4.85 11.80 4.79
C CYS A 65 -4.71 11.30 6.20
N LEU A 66 -4.24 12.20 7.07
CA LEU A 66 -4.15 11.93 8.50
C LEU A 66 -5.58 11.77 9.05
N GLN A 67 -5.80 10.67 9.76
CA GLN A 67 -7.07 10.42 10.43
C GLN A 67 -7.04 11.12 11.80
N ASP A 68 -7.92 12.10 12.02
CA ASP A 68 -8.09 12.66 13.36
C ASP A 68 -8.86 11.65 14.24
N THR A 69 -8.24 11.22 15.34
CA THR A 69 -8.83 10.26 16.30
C THR A 69 -10.10 10.78 16.96
N HIS A 70 -10.37 12.09 16.89
CA HIS A 70 -11.56 12.73 17.46
C HIS A 70 -12.70 12.95 16.44
N GLN A 71 -12.48 12.67 15.15
CA GLN A 71 -13.47 12.89 14.10
C GLN A 71 -13.84 11.58 13.39
N ALA A 72 -15.13 11.25 13.38
CA ALA A 72 -15.64 10.07 12.69
C ALA A 72 -15.66 10.21 11.14
N VAL A 73 -15.37 11.40 10.61
CA VAL A 73 -15.47 11.73 9.19
C VAL A 73 -14.10 12.14 8.67
N VAL A 74 -13.59 11.39 7.69
CA VAL A 74 -12.36 11.75 6.96
C VAL A 74 -12.65 12.94 6.07
N ASN A 75 -11.85 14.00 6.21
CA ASN A 75 -11.91 15.12 5.27
C ASN A 75 -11.52 14.62 3.88
N THR A 76 -12.45 14.56 2.93
CA THR A 76 -12.14 14.11 1.56
C THR A 76 -11.31 15.11 0.76
N GLN A 77 -11.16 16.34 1.25
CA GLN A 77 -10.46 17.44 0.56
C GLN A 77 -9.03 17.71 1.06
N CYS A 78 -8.60 17.00 2.10
CA CYS A 78 -7.25 17.11 2.70
C CYS A 78 -6.09 17.03 1.69
N GLY A 79 -6.24 16.23 0.63
CA GLY A 79 -5.21 15.98 -0.36
C GLY A 79 -5.09 17.06 -1.44
N TRP A 80 -5.97 18.07 -1.47
CA TRP A 80 -6.02 19.03 -2.58
C TRP A 80 -4.75 19.89 -2.65
N GLY A 81 -4.05 19.81 -3.78
CA GLY A 81 -2.89 20.64 -4.07
C GLY A 81 -1.68 20.34 -3.18
N VAL A 82 -1.72 19.24 -2.42
CA VAL A 82 -0.68 18.92 -1.44
C VAL A 82 0.65 18.54 -2.10
N GLN A 83 0.61 18.05 -3.35
CA GLN A 83 1.84 17.74 -4.10
C GLN A 83 2.66 19.00 -4.43
N ALA A 84 2.03 20.18 -4.44
CA ALA A 84 2.69 21.46 -4.65
C ALA A 84 3.31 22.03 -3.36
N ARG A 85 3.01 21.46 -2.19
CA ARG A 85 3.53 21.90 -0.88
C ARG A 85 4.90 21.28 -0.57
N GLY A 86 5.60 21.87 0.39
CA GLY A 86 6.84 21.30 0.92
C GLY A 86 6.58 20.01 1.73
N TYR A 87 7.62 19.20 1.94
CA TYR A 87 7.50 17.94 2.70
C TYR A 87 6.95 18.15 4.12
N LEU A 88 7.39 19.19 4.83
CA LEU A 88 6.95 19.51 6.19
C LEU A 88 5.47 19.97 6.23
N GLU A 89 5.06 20.79 5.25
CA GLU A 89 3.68 21.27 5.15
C GLU A 89 2.71 20.17 4.71
N ALA A 90 3.15 19.29 3.82
CA ALA A 90 2.39 18.11 3.43
C ALA A 90 2.24 17.14 4.61
N GLY A 91 3.30 16.92 5.39
CA GLY A 91 3.30 16.04 6.56
C GLY A 91 2.38 16.48 7.69
N ALA A 92 1.88 17.72 7.69
CA ALA A 92 0.90 18.20 8.65
C ALA A 92 -0.54 17.76 8.32
N VAL A 93 -0.82 17.32 7.08
CA VAL A 93 -2.17 16.99 6.60
C VAL A 93 -2.29 15.60 6.00
N ILE A 94 -1.18 15.02 5.52
CA ILE A 94 -1.12 13.70 4.89
C ILE A 94 0.08 12.89 5.40
N TYR A 95 0.00 11.57 5.23
CA TYR A 95 1.18 10.73 5.30
C TYR A 95 2.10 11.03 4.11
N THR A 96 3.38 11.30 4.36
CA THR A 96 4.36 11.61 3.31
C THR A 96 5.30 10.44 3.01
N SER A 97 5.28 9.41 3.86
CA SER A 97 6.08 8.18 3.74
C SER A 97 5.58 7.28 2.61
N GLY A 98 6.51 6.67 1.88
CA GLY A 98 6.20 5.64 0.90
C GLY A 98 5.80 4.33 1.57
N CYS A 99 4.83 3.63 0.97
CA CYS A 99 4.40 2.33 1.46
C CYS A 99 5.44 1.23 1.23
N VAL A 100 6.25 1.33 0.17
CA VAL A 100 7.31 0.36 -0.14
C VAL A 100 8.39 0.38 0.93
N ASP A 101 8.85 1.57 1.33
CA ASP A 101 9.89 1.72 2.36
C ASP A 101 9.38 1.23 3.72
N THR A 102 8.14 1.57 4.06
CA THR A 102 7.48 1.14 5.31
C THR A 102 7.37 -0.39 5.36
N LEU A 103 6.86 -1.01 4.30
CA LEU A 103 6.77 -2.46 4.19
C LEU A 103 8.16 -3.12 4.21
N GLY A 104 9.11 -2.57 3.47
CA GLY A 104 10.49 -3.04 3.43
C GLY A 104 11.13 -3.05 4.83
N SER A 105 10.96 -1.98 5.59
CA SER A 105 11.47 -1.88 6.97
C SER A 105 10.83 -2.91 7.90
N TRP A 106 9.53 -3.16 7.76
CA TRP A 106 8.82 -4.18 8.53
C TRP A 106 9.33 -5.59 8.21
N ILE A 107 9.53 -5.90 6.92
CA ILE A 107 10.07 -7.20 6.49
C ILE A 107 11.48 -7.41 7.04
N HIS A 108 12.35 -6.40 6.95
CA HIS A 108 13.71 -6.50 7.48
C HIS A 108 13.72 -6.74 8.99
N GLY A 109 12.83 -6.08 9.74
CA GLY A 109 12.69 -6.28 11.19
C GLY A 109 12.12 -7.66 11.57
N ASN A 110 11.37 -8.32 10.68
CA ASN A 110 10.70 -9.60 10.93
C ASN A 110 11.30 -10.76 10.12
N LEU A 111 12.50 -10.57 9.54
CA LEU A 111 13.09 -11.51 8.59
C LEU A 111 13.28 -12.91 9.19
N LEU A 112 13.67 -13.01 10.45
CA LEU A 112 13.85 -14.30 11.13
C LEU A 112 12.53 -15.04 11.34
N LEU A 113 11.48 -14.32 11.70
CA LEU A 113 10.15 -14.90 11.92
C LEU A 113 9.54 -15.38 10.60
N LEU A 114 9.58 -14.53 9.57
CA LEU A 114 9.11 -14.86 8.22
C LEU A 114 9.93 -16.02 7.62
N GLY A 115 11.25 -15.99 7.79
CA GLY A 115 12.15 -17.06 7.36
C GLY A 115 11.85 -18.38 8.06
N GLY A 116 11.63 -18.36 9.38
CA GLY A 116 11.26 -19.55 10.15
C GLY A 116 9.94 -20.17 9.70
N ILE A 117 8.91 -19.34 9.47
CA ILE A 117 7.62 -19.80 8.94
C ILE A 117 7.79 -20.42 7.54
N ALA A 118 8.55 -19.77 6.66
CA ALA A 118 8.80 -20.27 5.31
C ALA A 118 9.53 -21.62 5.31
N LEU A 119 10.58 -21.76 6.12
CA LEU A 119 11.32 -23.01 6.26
C LEU A 119 10.45 -24.12 6.88
N GLY A 120 9.65 -23.80 7.91
CA GLY A 120 8.76 -24.77 8.56
C GLY A 120 7.66 -25.27 7.62
N LEU A 121 7.00 -24.37 6.89
CA LEU A 121 6.02 -24.74 5.87
C LEU A 121 6.67 -25.54 4.74
N GLY A 122 7.84 -25.13 4.27
CA GLY A 122 8.57 -25.84 3.22
C GLY A 122 8.94 -27.26 3.63
N PHE A 123 9.42 -27.45 4.86
CA PHE A 123 9.70 -28.77 5.41
C PHE A 123 8.43 -29.64 5.49
N PHE A 124 7.33 -29.07 6.02
CA PHE A 124 6.06 -29.77 6.12
C PHE A 124 5.52 -30.21 4.75
N PHE A 125 5.51 -29.30 3.76
CA PHE A 125 5.09 -29.63 2.39
C PHE A 125 5.98 -30.71 1.77
N CYS A 126 7.30 -30.63 1.95
CA CYS A 126 8.24 -31.63 1.43
C CYS A 126 7.95 -33.03 2.00
N VAL A 127 7.78 -33.13 3.32
CA VAL A 127 7.43 -34.39 3.99
C VAL A 127 6.09 -34.92 3.48
N PHE A 128 5.05 -34.09 3.38
CA PHE A 128 3.75 -34.51 2.88
C PHE A 128 3.81 -35.17 1.50
N PHE A 129 4.56 -34.60 0.55
CA PHE A 129 4.75 -35.17 -0.79
C PHE A 129 5.66 -36.41 -0.85
N LEU A 130 6.45 -36.67 0.18
CA LEU A 130 7.28 -37.88 0.25
C LEU A 130 6.49 -39.08 0.79
N PHE A 131 5.44 -38.83 1.58
CA PHE A 131 4.64 -39.87 2.23
C PHE A 131 3.25 -40.08 1.60
N PHE A 132 2.86 -39.27 0.61
CA PHE A 132 1.65 -39.40 -0.21
C PHE A 132 2.00 -39.30 -1.69
#